data_AF-A0A0K2LCF6-F1
#
_entry.id   AF-A0A0K2LCF6-F1
#
_cell.length_a   1.000
_cell.length_b   1.000
_cell.length_c   1.000
_cell.angle_alpha   90.00
_cell.angle_beta   90.00
_cell.angle_gamma   90.00
#
_symmetry.space_group_name_H-M   'P 1'
#
loop_
_entity.id
_entity.type
_entity.pdbx_description
1 polymer ?
#
loop_
_entity_poly.entity_id
_entity_poly.type
_entity_poly.pdbx_seq_one_letter_code
_entity_poly.pdbx_strand_id
1 'polypeptide(L)'
;MGENLKTETFQIIDAMYNQLHNEKRDQQILNILLKAGAALNKNVPPQIVATKTVNGFSLYILTHSNEIFGSKISQEISELTRISRVAGYQWSSTGLGDLRIQFE
;
A
#
# COMPACT_ATOMS: atom_id res chain seq x y z
N MET A 1 0.96 17.08 11.68
CA MET A 1 1.85 16.38 10.73
C MET A 1 1.35 14.99 10.34
N GLY A 2 0.79 14.19 11.27
CA GLY A 2 0.24 12.85 10.97
C GLY A 2 -1.06 12.81 10.14
N GLU A 3 -1.96 13.78 10.28
CA GLU A 3 -3.21 13.85 9.48
C GLU A 3 -2.95 14.01 7.99
N ASN A 4 -1.88 14.73 7.61
CA ASN A 4 -1.50 14.90 6.22
C ASN A 4 -1.09 13.56 5.59
N LEU A 5 -0.31 12.75 6.31
CA LEU A 5 0.14 11.44 5.82
C LEU A 5 -1.01 10.44 5.69
N LYS A 6 -2.01 10.49 6.57
CA LYS A 6 -3.21 9.63 6.45
C LYS A 6 -3.97 9.96 5.17
N THR A 7 -4.28 11.24 4.96
CA THR A 7 -5.00 11.68 3.75
C THR A 7 -4.21 11.38 2.49
N GLU A 8 -2.91 11.69 2.48
CA GLU A 8 -2.02 11.42 1.34
C GLU A 8 -1.98 9.93 1.01
N THR A 9 -1.77 9.06 2.01
CA THR A 9 -1.74 7.60 1.81
C THR A 9 -3.07 7.08 1.28
N PHE A 10 -4.20 7.59 1.80
CA PHE A 10 -5.53 7.20 1.33
C PHE A 10 -5.73 7.58 -0.14
N GLN A 11 -5.40 8.82 -0.51
CA GLN A 11 -5.56 9.32 -1.87
C GLN A 11 -4.73 8.52 -2.88
N ILE A 12 -3.51 8.13 -2.52
CA ILE A 12 -2.68 7.29 -3.38
C ILE A 12 -3.32 5.90 -3.55
N ILE A 13 -3.76 5.26 -2.46
CA ILE A 13 -4.42 3.94 -2.51
C ILE A 13 -5.71 3.99 -3.34
N ASP A 14 -6.54 5.01 -3.15
CA ASP A 14 -7.79 5.17 -3.88
C ASP A 14 -7.55 5.43 -5.38
N ALA A 15 -6.57 6.27 -5.72
CA ALA A 15 -6.18 6.52 -7.11
C ALA A 15 -5.66 5.24 -7.80
N MET A 16 -4.81 4.46 -7.10
CA MET A 16 -4.33 3.16 -7.59
C MET A 16 -5.51 2.19 -7.81
N TYR A 17 -6.44 2.12 -6.85
CA TYR A 17 -7.58 1.18 -6.93
C TYR A 17 -8.46 1.52 -8.12
N ASN A 18 -8.87 2.78 -8.25
CA ASN A 18 -9.73 3.23 -9.33
C ASN A 18 -9.07 3.01 -10.69
N GLN A 19 -7.77 3.27 -10.81
CA GLN A 19 -7.04 3.00 -12.05
C GLN A 19 -7.01 1.51 -12.38
N LEU A 20 -6.55 0.65 -11.47
CA LEU A 20 -6.41 -0.78 -11.72
C LEU A 20 -7.77 -1.46 -11.92
N HIS A 21 -8.81 -1.00 -11.22
CA HIS A 21 -10.18 -1.48 -11.39
C HIS A 21 -10.72 -1.14 -12.79
N ASN A 22 -10.49 0.08 -13.27
CA ASN A 22 -10.88 0.50 -14.62
C ASN A 22 -10.10 -0.27 -15.71
N GLU A 23 -8.84 -0.61 -15.45
CA GLU A 23 -8.02 -1.48 -16.29
C GLU A 23 -8.43 -2.98 -16.20
N LYS A 24 -9.41 -3.34 -15.35
CA LYS A 24 -9.86 -4.71 -15.11
C LYS A 24 -8.73 -5.65 -14.69
N ARG A 25 -7.83 -5.15 -13.85
CA ARG A 25 -6.68 -5.92 -13.32
C ARG A 25 -7.13 -6.99 -12.34
N ASP A 26 -6.19 -7.87 -12.03
CA ASP A 26 -6.41 -9.03 -11.16
C ASP A 26 -7.07 -8.65 -9.82
N GLN A 27 -8.03 -9.46 -9.40
CA GLN A 27 -8.75 -9.21 -8.16
C GLN A 27 -7.83 -9.23 -6.92
N GLN A 28 -6.74 -9.98 -6.95
CA GLN A 28 -5.73 -10.03 -5.90
C GLN A 28 -5.10 -8.65 -5.67
N ILE A 29 -4.74 -7.91 -6.72
CA ILE A 29 -4.13 -6.58 -6.57
C ILE A 29 -5.14 -5.55 -6.07
N LEU A 30 -6.39 -5.66 -6.52
CA LEU A 30 -7.50 -4.84 -6.03
C LEU A 30 -7.78 -5.11 -4.54
N ASN A 31 -7.73 -6.39 -4.12
CA ASN A 31 -7.91 -6.78 -2.73
C ASN A 31 -6.80 -6.25 -1.82
N ILE A 32 -5.55 -6.19 -2.29
CA ILE A 32 -4.44 -5.58 -1.54
C ILE A 32 -4.76 -4.11 -1.23
N LEU A 33 -5.24 -3.35 -2.21
CA LEU A 33 -5.58 -1.94 -2.06
C LEU A 33 -6.81 -1.73 -1.16
N LEU A 34 -7.85 -2.56 -1.30
CA LEU A 34 -9.02 -2.52 -0.42
C LEU A 34 -8.64 -2.78 1.04
N LYS A 35 -7.79 -3.79 1.30
CA LYS A 35 -7.28 -4.07 2.65
C LYS A 35 -6.45 -2.90 3.19
N ALA A 36 -5.63 -2.26 2.37
CA ALA A 36 -4.83 -1.11 2.76
C ALA A 36 -5.73 0.09 3.15
N GLY A 37 -6.75 0.40 2.35
CA GLY A 37 -7.73 1.46 2.66
C GLY A 37 -8.51 1.16 3.95
N ALA A 38 -8.94 -0.10 4.14
CA ALA A 38 -9.61 -0.53 5.36
C ALA A 38 -8.70 -0.43 6.60
N ALA A 39 -7.43 -0.81 6.50
CA ALA A 39 -6.45 -0.68 7.57
C ALA A 39 -6.24 0.79 7.96
N LEU A 40 -6.17 1.69 6.98
CA LEU A 40 -6.04 3.12 7.21
C LEU A 40 -7.29 3.70 7.91
N ASN A 41 -8.49 3.21 7.56
CA ASN A 41 -9.73 3.57 8.24
C ASN A 41 -9.76 3.07 9.70
N LYS A 42 -9.15 1.92 9.98
CA LYS A 42 -8.92 1.38 11.33
C LYS A 42 -7.80 2.10 12.10
N ASN A 43 -7.34 3.26 11.63
CA ASN A 43 -6.27 4.06 12.22
C ASN A 43 -4.91 3.35 12.32
N VAL A 44 -4.66 2.35 11.45
CA VAL A 44 -3.31 1.83 11.29
C VAL A 44 -2.40 2.97 10.79
N PRO A 45 -1.20 3.14 11.37
CA PRO A 45 -0.28 4.18 10.97
C PRO A 45 -0.04 4.20 9.45
N PRO A 46 -0.14 5.36 8.77
CA PRO A 46 -0.03 5.45 7.32
C PRO A 46 1.28 4.86 6.78
N GLN A 47 2.37 4.97 7.53
CA GLN A 47 3.67 4.38 7.17
C GLN A 47 3.62 2.85 7.14
N ILE A 48 2.92 2.22 8.08
CA ILE A 48 2.71 0.77 8.06
C ILE A 48 1.87 0.39 6.84
N VAL A 49 0.77 1.10 6.63
CA VAL A 49 -0.14 0.83 5.50
C VAL A 49 0.63 0.92 4.20
N ALA A 50 1.35 2.02 3.96
CA ALA A 50 2.15 2.23 2.77
C ALA A 50 3.18 1.12 2.55
N THR A 51 3.89 0.71 3.61
CA THR A 51 4.91 -0.35 3.50
C THR A 51 4.31 -1.71 3.17
N LYS A 52 3.23 -2.09 3.86
CA LYS A 52 2.57 -3.37 3.61
C LYS A 52 1.93 -3.39 2.22
N THR A 53 1.43 -2.26 1.72
CA THR A 53 0.96 -2.13 0.33
C THR A 53 2.11 -2.33 -0.66
N VAL A 54 3.25 -1.66 -0.48
CA VAL A 54 4.44 -1.84 -1.34
C VAL A 54 4.93 -3.29 -1.33
N ASN A 55 4.95 -3.93 -0.16
CA ASN A 55 5.31 -5.35 -0.04
C ASN A 55 4.29 -6.26 -0.74
N GLY A 56 2.99 -5.95 -0.64
CA GLY A 56 1.93 -6.67 -1.36
C GLY A 56 2.11 -6.61 -2.88
N PHE A 57 2.38 -5.42 -3.41
CA PHE A 57 2.69 -5.25 -4.84
C PHE A 57 3.97 -5.98 -5.25
N SER A 58 5.04 -5.88 -4.45
CA SER A 58 6.30 -6.58 -4.73
C SER A 58 6.10 -8.10 -4.79
N LEU A 59 5.35 -8.67 -3.84
CA LEU A 59 5.03 -10.09 -3.85
C LEU A 59 4.16 -10.47 -5.05
N TYR A 60 3.15 -9.65 -5.37
CA TYR A 60 2.30 -9.87 -6.53
C TYR A 60 3.09 -9.93 -7.84
N ILE A 61 4.03 -9.00 -8.04
CA ILE A 61 4.90 -8.97 -9.24
C ILE A 61 5.78 -10.23 -9.30
N LEU A 62 6.34 -10.67 -8.17
CA LEU A 62 7.15 -11.88 -8.11
C LEU A 62 6.37 -13.14 -8.45
N THR A 63 5.07 -13.20 -8.11
CA THR A 63 4.20 -14.34 -8.44
C THR A 63 3.50 -14.22 -9.80
N HIS A 64 3.50 -13.03 -10.40
CA HIS A 64 2.87 -12.75 -11.70
C HIS A 64 3.89 -12.05 -12.62
N SER A 65 4.93 -12.78 -13.02
CA SER A 65 6.10 -12.24 -13.74
C SER A 65 5.81 -11.51 -15.06
N ASN A 66 4.61 -11.68 -15.62
CA ASN A 66 4.18 -11.03 -16.87
C ASN A 66 3.31 -9.78 -16.64
N GLU A 67 3.01 -9.45 -15.38
CA GLU A 67 2.28 -8.22 -15.05
C GLU A 67 3.18 -7.00 -15.18
N ILE A 68 2.69 -6.04 -15.96
CA ILE A 68 3.37 -4.78 -16.20
C ILE A 68 2.43 -3.66 -15.78
N PHE A 69 2.89 -2.89 -14.79
CA PHE A 69 2.23 -1.68 -14.34
C PHE A 69 2.68 -0.47 -15.15
N GLY A 70 1.75 0.42 -15.48
CA GLY A 70 2.06 1.68 -16.17
C GLY A 70 2.85 2.66 -15.29
N SER A 71 3.41 3.70 -15.93
CA SER A 71 4.24 4.72 -15.26
C SER A 71 3.55 5.38 -14.06
N LYS A 72 2.23 5.58 -14.12
CA LYS A 72 1.44 6.18 -13.05
C LYS A 72 1.41 5.32 -11.78
N ILE A 73 1.16 4.01 -11.91
CA ILE A 73 1.17 3.07 -10.77
C ILE A 73 2.58 2.99 -10.17
N SER A 74 3.62 2.96 -11.01
CA SER A 74 5.01 2.95 -10.55
C SER A 74 5.37 4.21 -9.76
N GLN A 75 4.85 5.37 -10.15
CA GLN A 75 5.00 6.62 -9.40
C GLN A 75 4.27 6.55 -8.05
N GLU A 76 3.04 6.05 -8.03
CA GLU A 76 2.25 5.88 -6.80
C GLU A 76 2.92 4.91 -5.81
N ILE A 77 3.52 3.81 -6.28
CA ILE A 77 4.34 2.89 -5.48
C ILE A 77 5.58 3.61 -4.92
N SER A 78 6.19 4.49 -5.70
CA SER A 78 7.36 5.28 -5.26
C SER A 78 6.98 6.26 -4.15
N GLU A 79 5.81 6.90 -4.23
CA GLU A 79 5.30 7.77 -3.17
C GLU A 79 4.93 6.99 -1.91
N LEU A 80 4.29 5.82 -2.03
CA LEU A 80 4.08 4.94 -0.88
C LEU A 80 5.42 4.50 -0.25
N THR A 81 6.44 4.26 -1.06
CA THR A 81 7.80 3.97 -0.57
C THR A 81 8.40 5.17 0.15
N ARG A 82 8.18 6.40 -0.33
CA ARG A 82 8.59 7.61 0.38
C ARG A 82 7.89 7.71 1.73
N ILE A 83 6.57 7.56 1.77
CA ILE A 83 5.75 7.60 3.00
C ILE A 83 6.19 6.52 3.99
N SER A 84 6.48 5.31 3.53
CA SER A 84 6.97 4.21 4.38
C SER A 84 8.25 4.55 5.16
N ARG A 85 9.07 5.46 4.61
CA ARG A 85 10.39 5.83 5.13
C ARG A 85 10.40 7.18 5.85
N VAL A 86 9.27 7.88 5.93
CA VAL A 86 9.19 9.15 6.67
C VAL A 86 9.51 8.89 8.14
N ALA A 87 10.60 9.50 8.61
CA ALA A 87 11.20 9.27 9.92
C ALA A 87 10.18 9.43 11.06
N GLY A 88 10.03 8.38 11.88
CA GLY A 88 9.23 8.43 13.11
C GLY A 88 8.54 7.11 13.46
N TYR A 89 8.21 6.27 12.49
CA TYR A 89 7.58 4.97 12.78
C TYR A 89 8.64 3.87 12.93
N GLN A 90 8.94 3.51 14.18
CA GLN A 90 9.79 2.37 14.51
C GLN A 90 8.98 1.08 14.37
N TRP A 91 9.45 0.16 13.54
CA TRP A 91 8.87 -1.18 13.39
C TRP A 91 8.79 -1.88 14.76
N SER A 92 7.61 -2.41 15.11
CA SER A 92 7.50 -3.30 16.28
C SER A 92 7.63 -4.75 15.82
N SER A 93 8.33 -5.58 16.59
CA SER A 93 8.49 -7.02 16.33
C SER A 93 7.24 -7.85 16.66
N THR A 94 6.13 -7.19 16.97
CA THR A 94 4.87 -7.80 17.41
C THR A 94 3.67 -6.97 16.95
N GLY A 95 2.56 -7.62 16.56
CA GLY A 95 1.29 -6.96 16.21
C GLY A 95 1.27 -6.33 14.81
N LEU A 96 0.40 -5.34 14.58
CA LEU A 96 0.23 -4.68 13.27
C LEU A 96 1.49 -3.97 12.74
N GLY A 97 2.48 -3.70 13.61
CA GLY A 97 3.79 -3.17 13.24
C GLY A 97 4.80 -4.22 12.77
N ASP A 98 4.51 -5.52 12.91
CA ASP A 98 5.36 -6.58 12.37
C ASP A 98 5.18 -6.66 10.85
N LEU A 99 6.27 -6.44 10.11
CA LEU A 99 6.32 -6.54 8.66
C LEU A 99 5.99 -7.92 8.10
N ARG A 100 6.12 -8.97 8.92
CA ARG A 100 5.88 -10.36 8.54
C ARG A 100 4.39 -10.73 8.50
N ILE A 101 3.54 -9.97 9.20
CA ILE A 101 2.10 -10.20 9.22
C ILE A 101 1.46 -9.37 8.11
N GLN A 102 1.10 -9.94 6.97
CA GLN A 102 0.24 -9.22 6.01
C GLN A 102 -1.17 -9.12 6.59
N PHE A 103 -1.75 -7.91 6.53
CA PHE A 103 -3.03 -7.51 7.11
C PHE A 103 -4.03 -8.66 7.33
N GLU A 104 -4.39 -8.89 8.60
CA GLU A 104 -5.50 -9.76 8.99
C GLU A 104 -6.84 -9.29 8.39
#